data_AF-A0A803LD05-F1
#
_entry.id   AF-A0A803LD05-F1
#
_cell.length_a   1.000
_cell.length_b   1.000
_cell.length_c   1.000
_cell.angle_alpha   90.00
_cell.angle_beta   90.00
_cell.angle_gamma   90.00
#
_symmetry.space_group_name_H-M   'P 1'
#
loop_
_entity.id
_entity.type
_entity.pdbx_description
1 polymer ?
#
loop_
_entity_poly.entity_id
_entity_poly.type
_entity_poly.pdbx_seq_one_letter_code
_entity_poly.pdbx_strand_id
1 'polypeptide(L)'
;MARTTATRTSSSCNATLAVALLLMTLVGQSYAFDRNNRIVASLLRLQFHDCFVRGCDASILLDGRDSEKVASGNIGVGPYDLIDACKESVEQICPGVVSCADIIVIATRVAVFLAGGRWYRVEVGRRDGVISRASEAEANLPASSISVPNAIDVFRTRGLNTQDFVLLLGGGHTVGRIHCSFVMERLYNFQGSRGSDPTMNPTTFSSLSRTCPRSGSNNFVFADQTRGSEFKVDKAFYQAIRQGKGVLPIDQEIARHPRTASIVRRLSMTGDFTFEFPRAMVKLGRIGVLTDGSNAEKNAPSNGSVRGYELIDAIKTRLEQLCPGLVSCADIIVIATRAAVVLAQGNWYNVETGRKDGYFSSITEAEKNLPPPTISVSNAIKLFNSKGLSANDFVLLLGGGHTVGAIHCSKFLDRLYNYQNTGTADPSMNSNTLKSFQQRCPRSGSNNFVYTDQTVGSEFKVDNGFYKAISQGKGVLEIDQRIASDSLTKNSVSRLAWTGDFATQFGNAMINLGRVGVLTQGQSGGIVAVTISNNAFDMAICNII
;
A
#
# COMPACT_ATOMS: atom_id res chain seq x y z
N MET A 1 4.63 24.49 15.98
CA MET A 1 4.87 23.77 17.25
C MET A 1 5.74 22.54 16.97
N ALA A 2 6.39 21.98 17.99
CA ALA A 2 7.55 21.07 17.90
C ALA A 2 7.41 19.94 16.85
N ARG A 3 8.29 19.97 15.85
CA ARG A 3 8.44 18.97 14.78
C ARG A 3 9.30 17.82 15.28
N THR A 4 8.70 16.76 15.78
CA THR A 4 9.40 15.52 16.10
C THR A 4 9.21 14.52 14.96
N THR A 5 10.31 14.04 14.40
CA THR A 5 10.33 12.78 13.65
C THR A 5 9.76 11.69 14.54
N ALA A 6 8.82 10.90 14.03
CA ALA A 6 8.22 9.75 14.70
C ALA A 6 9.31 8.87 15.36
N THR A 7 9.54 9.05 16.66
CA THR A 7 10.44 8.21 17.45
C THR A 7 9.66 7.05 18.03
N ARG A 8 10.06 5.85 17.62
CA ARG A 8 9.59 4.56 18.11
C ARG A 8 9.60 4.53 19.64
N THR A 9 8.41 4.35 20.24
CA THR A 9 8.09 3.35 21.29
C THR A 9 6.76 3.72 21.94
N SER A 10 5.63 3.24 21.40
CA SER A 10 4.50 2.95 22.27
C SER A 10 3.65 1.83 21.66
N SER A 11 3.64 0.69 22.33
CA SER A 11 2.71 -0.41 22.09
C SER A 11 1.28 -0.08 22.56
N SER A 12 0.96 1.20 22.77
CA SER A 12 -0.30 1.68 23.36
C SER A 12 -1.18 2.49 22.41
N CYS A 13 -0.71 2.85 21.21
CA CYS A 13 -1.56 3.52 20.21
C CYS A 13 -2.50 2.50 19.55
N ASN A 14 -3.57 2.13 20.25
CA ASN A 14 -4.66 1.28 19.75
C ASN A 14 -5.60 2.05 18.80
N ALA A 15 -5.06 3.02 18.06
CA ALA A 15 -5.74 4.29 17.84
C ALA A 15 -6.19 4.56 16.40
N THR A 16 -6.37 3.54 15.57
CA THR A 16 -6.95 3.78 14.24
C THR A 16 -8.36 4.37 14.35
N LEU A 17 -9.15 3.93 15.33
CA LEU A 17 -10.51 4.47 15.55
C LEU A 17 -10.51 5.84 16.23
N ALA A 18 -9.67 6.04 17.26
CA ALA A 18 -9.60 7.30 18.00
C ALA A 18 -9.06 8.45 17.14
N VAL A 19 -8.00 8.21 16.37
CA VAL A 19 -7.44 9.19 15.42
C VAL A 19 -8.47 9.51 14.33
N ALA A 20 -9.10 8.49 13.73
CA ALA A 20 -10.11 8.72 12.71
C ALA A 20 -11.31 9.52 13.24
N LEU A 21 -11.80 9.22 14.44
CA LEU A 21 -12.91 9.95 15.07
C LEU A 21 -12.53 11.41 15.37
N LEU A 22 -11.33 11.64 15.90
CA LEU A 22 -10.84 12.98 16.21
C LEU A 22 -10.74 13.85 14.95
N LEU A 23 -10.15 13.31 13.87
CA LEU A 23 -10.09 14.02 12.59
C LEU A 23 -11.48 14.23 12.01
N MET A 24 -12.40 13.25 12.13
CA MET A 24 -13.80 13.44 11.74
C MET A 24 -14.44 14.62 12.49
N THR A 25 -14.19 14.76 13.79
CA THR A 25 -14.73 15.85 14.61
C THR A 25 -14.16 17.21 14.19
N LEU A 26 -12.83 17.36 14.11
CA LEU A 26 -12.19 18.65 13.81
C LEU A 26 -12.48 19.14 12.39
N VAL A 27 -12.43 18.24 11.41
CA VAL A 27 -12.79 18.55 10.03
C VAL A 27 -14.29 18.80 9.92
N GLY A 28 -15.12 18.03 10.63
CA GLY A 28 -16.57 18.22 10.68
C GLY A 28 -16.98 19.57 11.27
N GLN A 29 -16.33 20.01 12.34
CA GLN A 29 -16.52 21.34 12.91
C GLN A 29 -16.11 22.42 11.91
N SER A 30 -14.92 22.31 11.32
CA SER A 30 -14.44 23.26 10.31
C SER A 30 -15.39 23.36 9.12
N TYR A 31 -15.95 22.24 8.68
CA TYR A 31 -16.98 22.18 7.64
C TYR A 31 -18.29 22.84 8.07
N ALA A 32 -18.78 22.58 9.29
CA ALA A 32 -20.03 23.16 9.78
C ALA A 32 -19.95 24.69 9.98
N PHE A 33 -18.78 25.21 10.39
CA PHE A 33 -18.58 26.65 10.58
C PHE A 33 -18.27 27.40 9.28
N ASP A 34 -17.82 26.70 8.24
CA ASP A 34 -17.58 27.28 6.92
C ASP A 34 -18.87 27.34 6.09
N ARG A 35 -19.57 28.47 6.19
CA ARG A 35 -20.83 28.72 5.46
C ARG A 35 -20.74 28.57 3.93
N ASN A 36 -19.53 28.46 3.36
CA ASN A 36 -19.30 28.26 1.92
C ASN A 36 -18.51 26.98 1.61
N ASN A 37 -18.39 26.02 2.55
CA ASN A 37 -17.69 24.75 2.39
C ASN A 37 -16.31 24.84 1.71
N ARG A 38 -15.60 25.97 1.86
CA ARG A 38 -14.27 26.21 1.30
C ARG A 38 -13.27 25.21 1.86
N ILE A 39 -13.50 24.67 3.05
CA ILE A 39 -12.67 23.66 3.67
C ILE A 39 -12.44 22.44 2.78
N VAL A 40 -13.46 22.03 2.02
CA VAL A 40 -13.40 20.84 1.15
C VAL A 40 -12.43 21.08 0.00
N ALA A 41 -12.62 22.20 -0.70
CA ALA A 41 -11.74 22.60 -1.79
C ALA A 41 -10.32 22.88 -1.29
N SER A 42 -10.18 23.46 -0.10
CA SER A 42 -8.88 23.77 0.50
C SER A 42 -8.10 22.49 0.82
N LEU A 43 -8.73 21.50 1.47
CA LEU A 43 -8.09 20.21 1.78
C LEU A 43 -7.78 19.38 0.51
N LEU A 44 -8.68 19.37 -0.48
CA LEU A 44 -8.41 18.76 -1.79
C LEU A 44 -7.19 19.40 -2.47
N ARG A 45 -7.13 20.74 -2.47
CA ARG A 45 -6.00 21.49 -3.00
C ARG A 45 -4.73 21.20 -2.21
N LEU A 46 -4.78 21.20 -0.88
CA LEU A 46 -3.63 20.92 -0.02
C LEU A 46 -3.06 19.52 -0.30
N GLN A 47 -3.91 18.49 -0.36
CA GLN A 47 -3.44 17.13 -0.67
C GLN A 47 -2.84 17.04 -2.07
N PHE A 48 -3.47 17.66 -3.09
CA PHE A 48 -2.90 17.67 -4.43
C PHE A 48 -1.53 18.35 -4.44
N HIS A 49 -1.43 19.55 -3.86
CA HIS A 49 -0.19 20.32 -3.87
C HIS A 49 0.93 19.68 -3.04
N ASP A 50 0.61 18.98 -1.95
CA ASP A 50 1.58 18.15 -1.23
C ASP A 50 2.09 16.99 -2.10
N CYS A 51 1.17 16.17 -2.59
CA CYS A 51 1.50 14.93 -3.30
C CYS A 51 2.22 15.14 -4.64
N PHE A 52 1.95 16.25 -5.34
CA PHE A 52 2.36 16.43 -6.73
C PHE A 52 3.74 17.07 -6.90
N VAL A 53 4.37 17.56 -5.82
CA VAL A 53 5.71 18.16 -5.86
C VAL A 53 6.77 17.08 -5.65
N ARG A 54 7.00 16.67 -4.40
CA ARG A 54 7.98 15.64 -4.03
C ARG A 54 7.33 14.29 -3.76
N GLY A 55 6.14 14.31 -3.18
CA GLY A 55 5.38 13.14 -2.78
C GLY A 55 4.42 13.50 -1.65
N CYS A 56 3.49 12.61 -1.32
CA CYS A 56 2.57 12.82 -0.19
C CYS A 56 3.31 12.62 1.13
N ASP A 57 4.17 13.58 1.49
CA ASP A 57 5.04 13.53 2.65
C ASP A 57 4.86 14.74 3.57
N ALA A 58 3.84 15.58 3.37
CA ALA A 58 3.61 16.78 4.16
C ALA A 58 4.75 17.82 4.13
N SER A 59 5.69 17.71 3.18
CA SER A 59 6.76 18.69 3.01
C SER A 59 6.23 20.11 2.78
N ILE A 60 5.04 20.26 2.18
CA ILE A 60 4.37 21.55 2.01
C ILE A 60 4.06 22.27 3.34
N LEU A 61 4.02 21.56 4.47
CA LEU A 61 3.78 22.16 5.79
C LEU A 61 5.02 22.84 6.37
N LEU A 62 6.20 22.61 5.79
CA LEU A 62 7.45 23.19 6.28
C LEU A 62 7.54 24.68 5.94
N ASP A 63 7.81 25.47 6.97
CA ASP A 63 8.11 26.91 6.84
C ASP A 63 9.59 27.12 6.50
N GLY A 64 9.84 28.12 5.66
CA GLY A 64 11.18 28.56 5.29
C GLY A 64 11.11 29.68 4.27
N ARG A 65 12.20 30.45 4.13
CA ARG A 65 12.28 31.53 3.15
C ARG A 65 12.11 31.03 1.71
N ASP A 66 12.56 29.81 1.45
CA ASP A 66 12.51 29.16 0.14
C ASP A 66 11.67 27.87 0.18
N SER A 67 10.69 27.75 1.09
CA SER A 67 9.86 26.55 1.18
C SER A 67 8.76 26.51 0.12
N GLU A 68 8.11 25.37 -0.05
CA GLU A 68 7.01 25.22 -1.01
C GLU A 68 5.87 26.21 -0.76
N LYS A 69 5.61 26.60 0.49
CA LYS A 69 4.53 27.56 0.82
C LYS A 69 4.67 28.90 0.11
N VAL A 70 5.90 29.34 -0.19
CA VAL A 70 6.14 30.63 -0.85
C VAL A 70 6.17 30.53 -2.38
N ALA A 71 6.07 29.32 -2.95
CA ALA A 71 6.02 29.13 -4.39
C ALA A 71 4.76 29.74 -5.00
N SER A 72 4.88 30.31 -6.20
CA SER A 72 3.78 30.95 -6.91
C SER A 72 2.53 30.07 -7.04
N GLY A 73 2.70 28.78 -7.35
CA GLY A 73 1.61 27.80 -7.45
C GLY A 73 0.92 27.48 -6.12
N ASN A 74 1.61 27.70 -4.98
CA ASN A 74 1.13 27.38 -3.65
C ASN A 74 0.51 28.58 -2.92
N ILE A 75 0.47 29.76 -3.54
CA ILE A 75 -0.18 30.93 -2.95
C ILE A 75 -1.65 30.60 -2.63
N GLY A 76 -2.01 30.79 -1.35
CA GLY A 76 -3.35 30.52 -0.82
C GLY A 76 -3.70 29.03 -0.64
N VAL A 77 -2.73 28.12 -0.69
CA VAL A 77 -2.91 26.72 -0.24
C VAL A 77 -3.10 26.71 1.29
N GLY A 78 -3.94 25.80 1.77
CA GLY A 78 -4.28 25.66 3.19
C GLY A 78 -5.47 24.70 3.35
N PRO A 79 -6.05 24.57 4.56
CA PRO A 79 -5.75 25.33 5.77
C PRO A 79 -4.69 24.63 6.64
N TYR A 80 -3.52 25.26 6.76
CA TYR A 80 -2.42 24.73 7.57
C TYR A 80 -2.79 24.65 9.06
N ASP A 81 -3.49 25.65 9.59
CA ASP A 81 -3.88 25.69 11.01
C ASP A 81 -4.79 24.53 11.43
N LEU A 82 -5.66 24.04 10.53
CA LEU A 82 -6.48 22.86 10.81
C LEU A 82 -5.63 21.59 10.88
N ILE A 83 -4.62 21.47 10.00
CA ILE A 83 -3.70 20.33 10.03
C ILE A 83 -2.87 20.36 11.32
N ASP A 84 -2.41 21.54 11.73
CA ASP A 84 -1.70 21.72 12.99
C ASP A 84 -2.59 21.38 14.20
N ALA A 85 -3.85 21.83 14.23
CA ALA A 85 -4.81 21.48 15.29
C ALA A 85 -5.11 19.97 15.33
N CYS A 86 -5.26 19.34 14.15
CA CYS A 86 -5.39 17.88 14.06
C CYS A 86 -4.15 17.20 14.62
N LYS A 87 -2.95 17.65 14.25
CA LYS A 87 -1.68 17.08 14.69
C LYS A 87 -1.51 17.21 16.20
N GLU A 88 -1.73 18.40 16.75
CA GLU A 88 -1.67 18.63 18.19
C GLU A 88 -2.63 17.70 18.95
N SER A 89 -3.86 17.57 18.47
CA SER A 89 -4.86 16.72 19.12
C SER A 89 -4.50 15.24 19.03
N VAL A 90 -3.94 14.79 17.90
CA VAL A 90 -3.48 13.41 17.73
C VAL A 90 -2.26 13.10 18.59
N GLU A 91 -1.32 14.03 18.71
CA GLU A 91 -0.10 13.86 19.53
C GLU A 91 -0.42 13.68 21.03
N GLN A 92 -1.53 14.23 21.52
CA GLN A 92 -1.98 14.01 22.91
C GLN A 92 -2.37 12.54 23.18
N ILE A 93 -2.77 11.79 22.16
CA ILE A 93 -3.28 10.42 22.28
C ILE A 93 -2.27 9.40 21.73
N CYS A 94 -1.56 9.75 20.66
CA CYS A 94 -0.56 8.93 19.99
C CYS A 94 0.72 9.71 19.69
N PRO A 95 1.52 10.02 20.75
CA PRO A 95 2.75 10.79 20.60
C PRO A 95 3.72 10.14 19.61
N GLY A 96 4.14 10.89 18.60
CA GLY A 96 5.16 10.49 17.63
C GLY A 96 4.75 9.33 16.71
N VAL A 97 3.47 9.00 16.60
CA VAL A 97 3.00 7.86 15.77
C VAL A 97 2.42 8.31 14.43
N VAL A 98 1.53 9.30 14.45
CA VAL A 98 0.77 9.69 13.24
C VAL A 98 1.45 10.86 12.55
N SER A 99 1.86 10.68 11.30
CA SER A 99 2.49 11.75 10.51
C SER A 99 1.50 12.82 10.08
N CYS A 100 2.00 14.03 9.83
CA CYS A 100 1.21 15.07 9.18
C CYS A 100 0.77 14.64 7.77
N ALA A 101 1.59 13.86 7.07
CA ALA A 101 1.25 13.30 5.76
C ALA A 101 -0.01 12.42 5.81
N ASP A 102 -0.15 11.57 6.85
CA ASP A 102 -1.37 10.80 7.05
C ASP A 102 -2.56 11.68 7.46
N ILE A 103 -2.33 12.72 8.27
CA ILE A 103 -3.38 13.67 8.66
C ILE A 103 -3.96 14.38 7.44
N ILE A 104 -3.13 14.85 6.49
CA ILE A 104 -3.59 15.50 5.26
C ILE A 104 -4.54 14.58 4.49
N VAL A 105 -4.14 13.35 4.18
CA VAL A 105 -4.98 12.45 3.37
C VAL A 105 -6.25 12.00 4.10
N ILE A 106 -6.17 11.81 5.44
CA ILE A 106 -7.33 11.45 6.24
C ILE A 106 -8.32 12.61 6.28
N ALA A 107 -7.84 13.82 6.58
CA ALA A 107 -8.67 15.02 6.65
C ALA A 107 -9.37 15.31 5.32
N THR A 108 -8.64 15.20 4.20
CA THR A 108 -9.20 15.38 2.87
C THR A 108 -10.28 14.36 2.55
N ARG A 109 -10.09 13.07 2.90
CA ARG A 109 -11.16 12.07 2.77
C ARG A 109 -12.41 12.47 3.55
N VAL A 110 -12.25 12.91 4.80
CA VAL A 110 -13.39 13.34 5.63
C VAL A 110 -14.14 14.47 4.94
N ALA A 111 -13.42 15.49 4.47
CA ALA A 111 -14.03 16.63 3.81
C ALA A 111 -14.77 16.23 2.52
N VAL A 112 -14.20 15.34 1.71
CA VAL A 112 -14.86 14.78 0.52
C VAL A 112 -16.16 14.07 0.88
N PHE A 113 -16.17 13.27 1.95
CA PHE A 113 -17.37 12.56 2.41
C PHE A 113 -18.46 13.54 2.90
N LEU A 114 -18.09 14.54 3.69
CA LEU A 114 -19.02 15.57 4.19
C LEU A 114 -19.64 16.39 3.05
N ALA A 115 -18.92 16.56 1.95
CA ALA A 115 -19.38 17.23 0.73
C ALA A 115 -20.23 16.35 -0.19
N GLY A 116 -20.65 15.15 0.24
CA GLY A 116 -21.48 14.24 -0.54
C GLY A 116 -20.72 13.21 -1.39
N GLY A 117 -19.39 13.21 -1.34
CA GLY A 117 -18.56 12.18 -1.96
C GLY A 117 -18.68 10.83 -1.24
N ARG A 118 -18.32 9.74 -1.91
CA ARG A 118 -18.32 8.40 -1.31
C ARG A 118 -17.17 8.25 -0.32
N TRP A 119 -17.41 7.60 0.81
CA TRP A 119 -16.35 7.20 1.75
C TRP A 119 -15.39 6.19 1.11
N TYR A 120 -14.09 6.35 1.35
CA TYR A 120 -13.05 5.43 0.88
C TYR A 120 -12.00 5.15 1.94
N ARG A 121 -11.30 4.02 1.84
CA ARG A 121 -10.15 3.76 2.72
C ARG A 121 -8.97 4.59 2.21
N VAL A 122 -8.22 5.19 3.14
CA VAL A 122 -6.89 5.72 2.84
C VAL A 122 -5.89 4.77 3.45
N GLU A 123 -4.81 4.47 2.72
CA GLU A 123 -3.63 3.87 3.33
C GLU A 123 -3.06 4.86 4.35
N VAL A 124 -2.41 4.36 5.38
CA VAL A 124 -1.69 5.14 6.39
C VAL A 124 -0.30 4.52 6.59
N GLY A 125 0.59 5.21 7.28
CA GLY A 125 2.00 4.83 7.44
C GLY A 125 2.96 5.72 6.64
N ARG A 126 2.50 6.87 6.13
CA ARG A 126 3.39 7.86 5.48
C ARG A 126 4.35 8.43 6.52
N ARG A 127 5.60 8.69 6.14
CA ARG A 127 6.52 9.50 6.94
C ARG A 127 6.48 10.95 6.46
N ASP A 128 6.66 11.86 7.41
CA ASP A 128 6.82 13.28 7.12
C ASP A 128 8.18 13.54 6.45
N GLY A 129 8.16 14.30 5.35
CA GLY A 129 9.31 14.81 4.65
C GLY A 129 9.99 15.93 5.43
N VAL A 130 11.30 16.07 5.20
CA VAL A 130 12.14 17.09 5.88
C VAL A 130 12.75 18.09 4.91
N ILE A 131 12.34 18.04 3.63
CA ILE A 131 12.84 18.92 2.57
C ILE A 131 11.63 19.58 1.92
N SER A 132 11.62 20.91 1.90
CA SER A 132 10.63 21.70 1.18
C SER A 132 11.33 22.81 0.42
N ARG A 133 11.01 22.94 -0.88
CA ARG A 133 11.66 23.88 -1.79
C ARG A 133 10.67 24.53 -2.75
N ALA A 134 10.65 25.86 -2.79
CA ALA A 134 9.82 26.64 -3.69
C ALA A 134 10.07 26.28 -5.16
N SER A 135 11.34 26.10 -5.54
CA SER A 135 11.75 25.72 -6.89
C SER A 135 11.19 24.36 -7.32
N GLU A 136 10.96 23.43 -6.39
CA GLU A 136 10.36 22.13 -6.72
C GLU A 136 8.87 22.28 -6.99
N ALA A 137 8.17 23.11 -6.20
CA ALA A 137 6.77 23.41 -6.48
C ALA A 137 6.60 24.13 -7.83
N GLU A 138 7.46 25.09 -8.15
CA GLU A 138 7.44 25.80 -9.45
C GLU A 138 7.72 24.88 -10.64
N ALA A 139 8.61 23.89 -10.47
CA ALA A 139 8.94 22.96 -11.55
C ALA A 139 7.88 21.88 -11.76
N ASN A 140 7.12 21.52 -10.73
CA ASN A 140 6.28 20.31 -10.74
C ASN A 140 4.77 20.57 -10.75
N LEU A 141 4.31 21.73 -10.28
CA LEU A 141 2.88 22.04 -10.27
C LEU A 141 2.41 22.45 -11.68
N PRO A 142 1.33 21.85 -12.20
CA PRO A 142 0.77 22.26 -13.48
C PRO A 142 0.28 23.71 -13.45
N ALA A 143 0.61 24.49 -14.48
CA ALA A 143 0.05 25.82 -14.68
C ALA A 143 -1.43 25.75 -15.06
N SER A 144 -2.23 26.78 -14.71
CA SER A 144 -3.66 26.85 -15.07
C SER A 144 -3.93 26.93 -16.57
N SER A 145 -2.92 27.28 -17.37
CA SER A 145 -2.96 27.36 -18.83
C SER A 145 -2.40 26.12 -19.55
N ILE A 146 -2.06 25.05 -18.80
CA ILE A 146 -1.52 23.82 -19.38
C ILE A 146 -2.49 23.21 -20.41
N SER A 147 -1.95 22.63 -21.48
CA SER A 147 -2.76 21.91 -22.49
C SER A 147 -3.12 20.50 -22.02
N VAL A 148 -4.21 19.93 -22.56
CA VAL A 148 -4.63 18.55 -22.22
C VAL A 148 -3.51 17.51 -22.47
N PRO A 149 -2.80 17.50 -23.61
CA PRO A 149 -1.70 16.56 -23.81
C PRO A 149 -0.59 16.70 -22.76
N ASN A 150 -0.15 17.93 -22.47
CA ASN A 150 0.91 18.18 -21.50
C ASN A 150 0.48 17.82 -20.07
N ALA A 151 -0.78 18.09 -19.71
CA ALA A 151 -1.33 17.68 -18.41
C ALA A 151 -1.34 16.15 -18.26
N ILE A 152 -1.76 15.41 -19.30
CA ILE A 152 -1.71 13.94 -19.28
C ILE A 152 -0.26 13.46 -19.11
N ASP A 153 0.70 14.08 -19.80
CA ASP A 153 2.11 13.70 -19.71
C ASP A 153 2.68 13.95 -18.31
N VAL A 154 2.36 15.10 -17.71
CA VAL A 154 2.73 15.45 -16.33
C VAL A 154 2.10 14.48 -15.31
N PHE A 155 0.84 14.07 -15.48
CA PHE A 155 0.23 13.06 -14.61
C PHE A 155 0.89 11.68 -14.79
N ARG A 156 1.30 11.34 -16.02
CA ARG A 156 1.98 10.07 -16.31
C ARG A 156 3.33 9.97 -15.62
N THR A 157 4.09 11.06 -15.49
CA THR A 157 5.36 11.04 -14.72
C THR A 157 5.15 10.70 -13.25
N ARG A 158 3.92 10.86 -12.74
CA ARG A 158 3.50 10.49 -11.39
C ARG A 158 2.79 9.14 -11.31
N GLY A 159 2.84 8.34 -12.37
CA GLY A 159 2.20 7.02 -12.42
C GLY A 159 0.67 7.07 -12.53
N LEU A 160 0.10 8.24 -12.86
CA LEU A 160 -1.34 8.45 -13.03
C LEU A 160 -1.70 8.41 -14.51
N ASN A 161 -2.79 7.70 -14.86
CA ASN A 161 -3.22 7.59 -16.25
C ASN A 161 -4.18 8.73 -16.65
N THR A 162 -4.62 8.74 -17.92
CA THR A 162 -5.56 9.76 -18.42
C THR A 162 -6.88 9.82 -17.65
N GLN A 163 -7.38 8.68 -17.16
CA GLN A 163 -8.60 8.62 -16.34
C GLN A 163 -8.36 9.30 -14.99
N ASP A 164 -7.22 9.02 -14.35
CA ASP A 164 -6.83 9.65 -13.09
C ASP A 164 -6.66 11.17 -13.24
N PHE A 165 -6.06 11.63 -14.34
CA PHE A 165 -5.98 13.07 -14.68
C PHE A 165 -7.36 13.72 -14.72
N VAL A 166 -8.29 13.17 -15.51
CA VAL A 166 -9.65 13.73 -15.65
C VAL A 166 -10.38 13.74 -14.30
N LEU A 167 -10.27 12.66 -13.52
CA LEU A 167 -10.92 12.53 -12.21
C LEU A 167 -10.35 13.50 -11.18
N LEU A 168 -9.03 13.69 -11.12
CA LEU A 168 -8.39 14.54 -10.13
C LEU A 168 -8.56 16.02 -10.45
N LEU A 169 -8.45 16.41 -11.73
CA LEU A 169 -8.74 17.78 -12.17
C LEU A 169 -10.23 18.09 -11.96
N GLY A 170 -11.11 17.29 -12.56
CA GLY A 170 -12.54 17.56 -12.52
C GLY A 170 -13.14 17.36 -11.14
N GLY A 171 -12.72 16.33 -10.41
CA GLY A 171 -13.14 16.07 -9.04
C GLY A 171 -12.69 17.15 -8.05
N GLY A 172 -11.46 17.66 -8.20
CA GLY A 172 -10.99 18.82 -7.43
C GLY A 172 -11.79 20.08 -7.70
N HIS A 173 -12.24 20.27 -8.95
CA HIS A 173 -13.02 21.44 -9.40
C HIS A 173 -14.54 21.27 -9.28
N THR A 174 -15.04 20.18 -8.69
CA THR A 174 -16.45 20.05 -8.27
C THR A 174 -16.82 21.04 -7.16
N VAL A 175 -15.83 21.44 -6.38
CA VAL A 175 -15.99 22.35 -5.24
C VAL A 175 -15.00 23.50 -5.33
N GLY A 176 -15.32 24.58 -4.64
CA GLY A 176 -14.40 25.70 -4.46
C GLY A 176 -14.52 26.79 -5.51
N ARG A 177 -13.56 27.70 -5.49
CA ARG A 177 -13.64 28.97 -6.18
C ARG A 177 -12.30 29.36 -6.79
N ILE A 178 -12.37 30.04 -7.93
CA ILE A 178 -11.24 30.50 -8.72
C ILE A 178 -11.22 32.02 -8.65
N HIS A 179 -10.03 32.57 -8.41
CA HIS A 179 -9.83 34.01 -8.41
C HIS A 179 -9.95 34.58 -9.82
N CYS A 180 -10.56 35.76 -9.99
CA CYS A 180 -10.78 36.37 -11.31
C CYS A 180 -9.51 36.47 -12.15
N SER A 181 -8.33 36.66 -11.54
CA SER A 181 -7.03 36.72 -12.23
C SER A 181 -6.75 35.51 -13.13
N PHE A 182 -7.26 34.32 -12.80
CA PHE A 182 -7.09 33.10 -13.60
C PHE A 182 -8.12 32.96 -14.73
N VAL A 183 -9.15 33.79 -14.74
CA VAL A 183 -10.29 33.74 -15.68
C VAL A 183 -10.22 34.87 -16.71
N MET A 184 -9.51 35.96 -16.39
CA MET A 184 -9.41 37.17 -17.23
C MET A 184 -8.99 36.87 -18.67
N GLU A 185 -7.97 36.02 -18.87
CA GLU A 185 -7.48 35.67 -20.20
C GLU A 185 -8.60 35.05 -21.04
N ARG A 186 -9.32 34.09 -20.48
CA ARG A 186 -10.40 33.38 -21.18
C ARG A 186 -11.61 34.26 -21.48
N LEU A 187 -11.90 35.26 -20.63
CA LEU A 187 -13.01 36.20 -20.85
C LEU A 187 -12.69 37.27 -21.88
N TYR A 188 -11.44 37.76 -21.95
CA TYR A 188 -11.16 39.02 -22.64
C TYR A 188 -9.97 39.01 -23.59
N ASN A 189 -9.14 37.98 -23.57
CA ASN A 189 -7.98 37.88 -24.45
C ASN A 189 -7.64 36.43 -24.79
N PHE A 190 -8.66 35.62 -25.10
CA PHE A 190 -8.47 34.19 -25.31
C PHE A 190 -7.53 33.96 -26.49
N GLN A 191 -6.38 33.33 -26.23
CA GLN A 191 -5.33 33.07 -27.23
C GLN A 191 -4.89 34.32 -28.00
N GLY A 192 -4.90 35.49 -27.34
CA GLY A 192 -4.48 36.75 -27.96
C GLY A 192 -5.52 37.42 -28.88
N SER A 193 -6.74 36.88 -28.94
CA SER A 193 -7.80 37.39 -29.82
C SER A 193 -8.39 38.75 -29.41
N ARG A 194 -8.07 39.26 -28.20
CA ARG A 194 -8.77 40.39 -27.53
C ARG A 194 -10.28 40.17 -27.32
N GLY A 195 -10.75 38.94 -27.54
CA GLY A 195 -12.12 38.48 -27.35
C GLY A 195 -12.22 37.34 -26.32
N SER A 196 -13.44 36.89 -26.08
CA SER A 196 -13.73 35.75 -25.21
C SER A 196 -13.47 34.43 -25.93
N ASP A 197 -13.22 33.37 -25.17
CA ASP A 197 -13.22 31.99 -25.66
C ASP A 197 -14.55 31.70 -26.39
N PRO A 198 -14.54 31.41 -27.71
CA PRO A 198 -15.75 31.19 -28.50
C PRO A 198 -16.52 29.94 -28.07
N THR A 199 -15.90 29.08 -27.28
CA THR A 199 -16.49 27.85 -26.81
C THR A 199 -17.21 27.99 -25.47
N MET A 200 -17.13 29.17 -24.85
CA MET A 200 -17.81 29.49 -23.58
C MET A 200 -19.30 29.71 -23.81
N ASN A 201 -20.13 29.15 -22.93
CA ASN A 201 -21.57 29.35 -22.95
C ASN A 201 -21.90 30.86 -22.78
N PRO A 202 -22.75 31.47 -23.63
CA PRO A 202 -23.03 32.92 -23.58
C PRO A 202 -23.60 33.41 -22.24
N THR A 203 -24.43 32.61 -21.59
CA THR A 203 -24.98 32.92 -20.26
C THR A 203 -23.91 32.86 -19.20
N THR A 204 -23.03 31.85 -19.25
CA THR A 204 -21.86 31.76 -18.38
C THR A 204 -20.92 32.94 -18.59
N PHE A 205 -20.61 33.31 -19.84
CA PHE A 205 -19.82 34.51 -20.15
C PHE A 205 -20.43 35.76 -19.53
N SER A 206 -21.74 35.97 -19.70
CA SER A 206 -22.45 37.14 -19.13
C SER A 206 -22.45 37.14 -17.60
N SER A 207 -22.43 35.97 -16.97
CA SER A 207 -22.32 35.85 -15.51
C SER A 207 -20.89 36.15 -15.03
N LEU A 208 -19.90 35.46 -15.60
CA LEU A 208 -18.50 35.58 -15.21
C LEU A 208 -17.95 36.98 -15.49
N SER A 209 -18.30 37.61 -16.61
CA SER A 209 -17.87 38.98 -16.94
C SER A 209 -18.41 40.05 -15.98
N ARG A 210 -19.59 39.84 -15.40
CA ARG A 210 -20.13 40.73 -14.34
C ARG A 210 -19.33 40.58 -13.04
N THR A 211 -18.95 39.35 -12.67
CA THR A 211 -18.16 39.10 -11.46
C THR A 211 -16.69 39.51 -11.63
N CYS A 212 -16.15 39.30 -12.82
CA CYS A 212 -14.76 39.57 -13.21
C CYS A 212 -14.74 40.59 -14.38
N PRO A 213 -14.98 41.88 -14.13
CA PRO A 213 -15.02 42.91 -15.16
C PRO A 213 -13.64 43.15 -15.81
N ARG A 214 -13.61 43.67 -17.06
CA ARG A 214 -12.37 44.01 -17.79
C ARG A 214 -11.44 44.94 -17.01
N SER A 215 -11.98 45.80 -16.15
CA SER A 215 -11.22 46.68 -15.26
C SER A 215 -10.39 45.94 -14.19
N GLY A 216 -10.59 44.63 -14.05
CA GLY A 216 -10.03 43.82 -12.98
C GLY A 216 -10.93 43.80 -11.74
N SER A 217 -10.81 42.73 -10.96
CA SER A 217 -11.46 42.56 -9.66
C SER A 217 -10.73 41.49 -8.85
N ASN A 218 -10.77 41.61 -7.52
CA ASN A 218 -10.29 40.59 -6.59
C ASN A 218 -11.39 39.57 -6.19
N ASN A 219 -12.46 39.51 -7.00
CA ASN A 219 -13.59 38.60 -6.81
C ASN A 219 -13.21 37.15 -7.15
N PHE A 220 -14.14 36.25 -6.84
CA PHE A 220 -14.03 34.83 -7.13
C PHE A 220 -15.27 34.34 -7.86
N VAL A 221 -15.10 33.28 -8.63
CA VAL A 221 -16.19 32.53 -9.28
C VAL A 221 -16.09 31.07 -8.86
N PHE A 222 -17.21 30.36 -8.74
CA PHE A 222 -17.19 28.93 -8.42
C PHE A 222 -16.55 28.12 -9.56
N ALA A 223 -15.83 27.04 -9.24
CA ALA A 223 -15.26 26.18 -10.28
C ALA A 223 -16.36 25.41 -11.03
N ASP A 224 -17.34 24.86 -10.31
CA ASP A 224 -18.59 24.35 -10.88
C ASP A 224 -19.63 25.48 -11.00
N GLN A 225 -20.18 25.64 -12.20
CA GLN A 225 -21.20 26.63 -12.53
C GLN A 225 -22.64 26.10 -12.36
N THR A 226 -22.81 24.94 -11.72
CA THR A 226 -24.10 24.31 -11.45
C THR A 226 -24.67 24.76 -10.11
N ARG A 227 -25.76 25.54 -10.15
CA ARG A 227 -26.45 26.05 -8.96
C ARG A 227 -26.89 24.92 -8.02
N GLY A 228 -26.50 25.01 -6.75
CA GLY A 228 -26.78 24.03 -5.69
C GLY A 228 -25.81 22.85 -5.64
N SER A 229 -24.76 22.86 -6.48
CA SER A 229 -23.71 21.83 -6.54
C SER A 229 -22.30 22.41 -6.35
N GLU A 230 -22.13 23.74 -6.35
CA GLU A 230 -20.85 24.44 -6.14
C GLU A 230 -20.10 24.10 -4.83
N PHE A 231 -20.75 23.38 -3.92
CA PHE A 231 -20.24 22.93 -2.63
C PHE A 231 -20.29 21.42 -2.45
N LYS A 232 -20.56 20.65 -3.51
CA LYS A 232 -20.73 19.20 -3.47
C LYS A 232 -19.69 18.51 -4.33
N VAL A 233 -19.17 17.40 -3.83
CA VAL A 233 -18.33 16.51 -4.64
C VAL A 233 -19.25 15.56 -5.40
N ASP A 234 -19.70 15.99 -6.57
CA ASP A 234 -20.60 15.23 -7.44
C ASP A 234 -20.24 15.36 -8.94
N LYS A 235 -21.06 14.81 -9.83
CA LYS A 235 -20.77 14.78 -11.27
C LYS A 235 -21.20 16.05 -12.03
N ALA A 236 -21.81 17.03 -11.37
CA ALA A 236 -22.38 18.22 -12.00
C ALA A 236 -21.31 19.04 -12.75
N PHE A 237 -20.08 19.10 -12.24
CA PHE A 237 -18.97 19.73 -12.94
C PHE A 237 -18.80 19.19 -14.36
N TYR A 238 -18.80 17.86 -14.53
CA TYR A 238 -18.69 17.22 -15.85
C TYR A 238 -19.91 17.51 -16.74
N GLN A 239 -21.09 17.69 -16.16
CA GLN A 239 -22.29 18.09 -16.89
C GLN A 239 -22.19 19.56 -17.34
N ALA A 240 -21.66 20.44 -16.50
CA ALA A 240 -21.48 21.86 -16.76
C ALA A 240 -20.45 22.10 -17.89
N ILE A 241 -19.28 21.47 -17.83
CA ILE A 241 -18.24 21.65 -18.86
C ILE A 241 -18.68 21.13 -20.24
N ARG A 242 -19.52 20.08 -20.29
CA ARG A 242 -20.13 19.61 -21.54
C ARG A 242 -21.09 20.62 -22.17
N GLN A 243 -21.62 21.55 -21.39
CA GLN A 243 -22.49 22.64 -21.84
C GLN A 243 -21.71 23.94 -22.14
N GLY A 244 -20.38 23.89 -22.17
CA GLY A 244 -19.54 25.08 -22.38
C GLY A 244 -19.37 25.95 -21.13
N LYS A 245 -19.66 25.41 -19.93
CA LYS A 245 -19.64 26.16 -18.67
C LYS A 245 -18.40 25.91 -17.81
N GLY A 246 -17.31 25.38 -18.38
CA GLY A 246 -16.03 25.36 -17.66
C GLY A 246 -15.62 26.79 -17.30
N VAL A 247 -14.78 26.97 -16.29
CA VAL A 247 -14.27 28.30 -15.90
C VAL A 247 -12.85 28.50 -16.42
N LEU A 248 -11.94 27.56 -16.18
CA LEU A 248 -10.60 27.61 -16.75
C LEU A 248 -10.58 27.05 -18.17
N PRO A 249 -9.61 27.45 -19.01
CA PRO A 249 -9.42 26.87 -20.33
C PRO A 249 -9.29 25.33 -20.26
N ILE A 250 -8.45 24.81 -19.36
CA ILE A 250 -8.23 23.37 -19.24
C ILE A 250 -9.48 22.60 -18.80
N ASP A 251 -10.30 23.16 -17.90
CA ASP A 251 -11.59 22.57 -17.49
C ASP A 251 -12.53 22.41 -18.68
N GLN A 252 -12.55 23.42 -19.54
CA GLN A 252 -13.40 23.41 -20.71
C GLN A 252 -12.87 22.42 -21.77
N GLU A 253 -11.56 22.36 -21.95
CA GLU A 253 -10.90 21.54 -22.96
C GLU A 253 -10.98 20.04 -22.68
N ILE A 254 -10.94 19.59 -21.42
CA ILE A 254 -11.06 18.15 -21.10
C ILE A 254 -12.39 17.55 -21.57
N ALA A 255 -13.44 18.35 -21.73
CA ALA A 255 -14.74 17.91 -22.25
C ALA A 255 -14.76 17.72 -23.77
N ARG A 256 -13.80 18.31 -24.50
CA ARG A 256 -13.78 18.34 -25.97
C ARG A 256 -12.59 17.60 -26.56
N HIS A 257 -11.49 17.52 -25.84
CA HIS A 257 -10.27 16.93 -26.36
C HIS A 257 -10.44 15.41 -26.62
N PRO A 258 -9.99 14.87 -27.78
CA PRO A 258 -10.24 13.47 -28.16
C PRO A 258 -9.76 12.43 -27.14
N ARG A 259 -8.68 12.73 -26.39
CA ARG A 259 -8.12 11.84 -25.35
C ARG A 259 -8.96 11.75 -24.07
N THR A 260 -9.85 12.71 -23.81
CA THR A 260 -10.55 12.86 -22.52
C THR A 260 -12.07 12.96 -22.65
N ALA A 261 -12.59 13.38 -23.80
CA ALA A 261 -14.01 13.65 -24.00
C ALA A 261 -14.91 12.42 -23.74
N SER A 262 -14.46 11.21 -24.08
CA SER A 262 -15.20 9.98 -23.80
C SER A 262 -15.32 9.70 -22.30
N ILE A 263 -14.27 9.99 -21.53
CA ILE A 263 -14.24 9.86 -20.08
C ILE A 263 -15.20 10.87 -19.44
N VAL A 264 -15.09 12.15 -19.82
CA VAL A 264 -15.98 13.21 -19.33
C VAL A 264 -17.44 12.90 -19.65
N ARG A 265 -17.74 12.43 -20.87
CA ARG A 265 -19.10 12.02 -21.25
C ARG A 265 -19.63 10.94 -20.32
N ARG A 266 -18.85 9.88 -20.08
CA ARG A 266 -19.22 8.78 -19.18
C ARG A 266 -19.49 9.30 -17.77
N LEU A 267 -18.53 10.01 -17.17
CA LEU A 267 -18.65 10.56 -15.80
C LEU A 267 -19.86 11.49 -15.64
N SER A 268 -20.22 12.26 -16.67
CA SER A 268 -21.39 13.15 -16.64
C SER A 268 -22.74 12.43 -16.66
N MET A 269 -22.78 11.20 -17.19
CA MET A 269 -24.02 10.45 -17.43
C MET A 269 -24.25 9.37 -16.38
N THR A 270 -23.22 8.65 -15.97
CA THR A 270 -23.32 7.47 -15.08
C THR A 270 -23.13 7.84 -13.60
N GLY A 271 -23.13 6.84 -12.72
CA GLY A 271 -22.73 6.99 -11.31
C GLY A 271 -21.22 6.80 -11.07
N ASP A 272 -20.43 6.64 -12.14
CA ASP A 272 -19.04 6.18 -12.03
C ASP A 272 -18.14 7.16 -11.28
N PHE A 273 -18.39 8.48 -11.40
CA PHE A 273 -17.64 9.49 -10.67
C PHE A 273 -17.59 9.22 -9.17
N THR A 274 -18.73 8.84 -8.57
CA THR A 274 -18.87 8.54 -7.15
C THR A 274 -17.97 7.38 -6.69
N PHE A 275 -17.57 6.48 -7.59
CA PHE A 275 -16.72 5.32 -7.28
C PHE A 275 -15.28 5.49 -7.76
N GLU A 276 -15.06 6.25 -8.83
CA GLU A 276 -13.75 6.38 -9.46
C GLU A 276 -12.94 7.54 -8.89
N PHE A 277 -13.57 8.66 -8.52
CA PHE A 277 -12.87 9.78 -7.90
C PHE A 277 -12.16 9.38 -6.59
N PRO A 278 -12.80 8.64 -5.66
CA PRO A 278 -12.12 8.09 -4.49
C PRO A 278 -10.91 7.21 -4.83
N ARG A 279 -10.99 6.38 -5.89
CA ARG A 279 -9.87 5.55 -6.33
C ARG A 279 -8.72 6.39 -6.88
N ALA A 280 -9.02 7.47 -7.59
CA ALA A 280 -8.02 8.42 -8.05
C ALA A 280 -7.35 9.17 -6.87
N MET A 281 -8.13 9.56 -5.83
CA MET A 281 -7.58 10.16 -4.61
C MET A 281 -6.67 9.20 -3.84
N VAL A 282 -7.00 7.91 -3.80
CA VAL A 282 -6.12 6.87 -3.23
C VAL A 282 -4.81 6.78 -4.01
N LYS A 283 -4.86 6.75 -5.34
CA LYS A 283 -3.64 6.75 -6.18
C LYS A 283 -2.81 8.02 -5.99
N LEU A 284 -3.45 9.20 -5.95
CA LEU A 284 -2.79 10.47 -5.63
C LEU A 284 -2.05 10.34 -4.30
N GLY A 285 -2.72 9.83 -3.27
CA GLY A 285 -2.17 9.58 -1.94
C GLY A 285 -0.98 8.61 -1.86
N ARG A 286 -0.63 7.90 -2.95
CA ARG A 286 0.50 6.96 -3.01
C ARG A 286 1.74 7.57 -3.68
N ILE A 287 1.64 8.75 -4.29
CA ILE A 287 2.77 9.36 -4.99
C ILE A 287 3.88 9.69 -4.00
N GLY A 288 5.09 9.21 -4.27
CA GLY A 288 6.30 9.60 -3.54
C GLY A 288 6.24 9.42 -2.03
N VAL A 289 5.36 8.52 -1.54
CA VAL A 289 5.21 8.28 -0.10
C VAL A 289 6.54 7.81 0.48
N LEU A 290 7.02 8.55 1.48
CA LEU A 290 8.14 8.11 2.29
C LEU A 290 7.66 6.96 3.19
N THR A 291 8.17 5.76 2.94
CA THR A 291 7.99 4.58 3.80
C THR A 291 9.32 4.26 4.49
N ASP A 292 9.34 3.24 5.34
CA ASP A 292 10.56 2.76 6.02
C ASP A 292 11.68 2.31 5.06
N GLY A 293 11.44 2.30 3.74
CA GLY A 293 12.48 2.10 2.72
C GLY A 293 13.25 0.80 2.94
N SER A 294 14.58 0.88 3.03
CA SER A 294 15.48 -0.25 3.32
C SER A 294 15.25 -0.91 4.69
N ASN A 295 14.51 -0.27 5.60
CA ASN A 295 14.23 -0.82 6.92
C ASN A 295 12.94 -1.66 6.99
N ALA A 296 12.26 -1.90 5.86
CA ALA A 296 11.12 -2.81 5.80
C ALA A 296 11.53 -4.27 5.98
N GLU A 297 10.62 -5.10 6.50
CA GLU A 297 10.79 -6.56 6.71
C GLU A 297 11.19 -7.30 5.43
N LYS A 298 10.65 -6.90 4.27
CA LYS A 298 11.00 -7.52 2.98
C LYS A 298 12.47 -7.33 2.58
N ASN A 299 13.14 -6.34 3.17
CA ASN A 299 14.55 -6.04 2.92
C ASN A 299 15.47 -6.67 3.98
N ALA A 300 14.91 -7.42 4.93
CA ALA A 300 15.70 -8.09 5.96
C ALA A 300 16.59 -9.19 5.34
N PRO A 301 17.85 -9.36 5.79
CA PRO A 301 18.71 -10.47 5.39
C PRO A 301 18.02 -11.83 5.46
N SER A 302 17.23 -12.08 6.50
CA SER A 302 16.45 -13.31 6.69
C SER A 302 15.35 -13.51 5.63
N ASN A 303 14.86 -12.43 5.02
CA ASN A 303 13.87 -12.45 3.93
C ASN A 303 14.46 -12.27 2.53
N GLY A 304 15.80 -12.22 2.39
CA GLY A 304 16.45 -11.86 1.14
C GLY A 304 16.18 -12.81 -0.05
N SER A 305 15.64 -14.01 0.19
CA SER A 305 15.23 -14.96 -0.85
C SER A 305 13.72 -15.02 -1.09
N VAL A 306 12.91 -14.28 -0.32
CA VAL A 306 11.46 -14.25 -0.51
C VAL A 306 11.16 -13.53 -1.82
N ARG A 307 10.24 -14.10 -2.60
CA ARG A 307 9.88 -13.66 -3.95
C ARG A 307 8.37 -13.76 -4.17
N GLY A 308 7.89 -13.16 -5.26
CA GLY A 308 6.48 -13.19 -5.63
C GLY A 308 5.68 -11.97 -5.17
N TYR A 309 6.34 -10.92 -4.69
CA TYR A 309 5.68 -9.65 -4.32
C TYR A 309 4.86 -9.08 -5.48
N GLU A 310 5.39 -9.15 -6.70
CA GLU A 310 4.75 -8.64 -7.92
C GLU A 310 3.47 -9.43 -8.24
N LEU A 311 3.46 -10.74 -7.96
CA LEU A 311 2.27 -11.56 -8.13
C LEU A 311 1.19 -11.19 -7.11
N ILE A 312 1.57 -10.97 -5.84
CA ILE A 312 0.64 -10.51 -4.80
C ILE A 312 0.07 -9.14 -5.17
N ASP A 313 0.90 -8.21 -5.63
CA ASP A 313 0.47 -6.88 -6.09
C ASP A 313 -0.46 -6.95 -7.30
N ALA A 314 -0.20 -7.86 -8.25
CA ALA A 314 -1.08 -8.09 -9.40
C ALA A 314 -2.44 -8.65 -8.98
N ILE A 315 -2.46 -9.64 -8.08
CA ILE A 315 -3.69 -10.21 -7.52
C ILE A 315 -4.46 -9.10 -6.77
N LYS A 316 -3.79 -8.36 -5.90
CA LYS A 316 -4.37 -7.25 -5.14
C LYS A 316 -4.98 -6.20 -6.08
N THR A 317 -4.23 -5.80 -7.10
CA THR A 317 -4.70 -4.83 -8.11
C THR A 317 -5.98 -5.30 -8.78
N ARG A 318 -6.06 -6.58 -9.15
CA ARG A 318 -7.25 -7.15 -9.77
C ARG A 318 -8.43 -7.24 -8.80
N LEU A 319 -8.19 -7.66 -7.56
CA LEU A 319 -9.22 -7.75 -6.53
C LEU A 319 -9.77 -6.36 -6.16
N GLU A 320 -8.94 -5.34 -6.09
CA GLU A 320 -9.37 -3.95 -5.85
C GLU A 320 -10.23 -3.38 -7.00
N GLN A 321 -10.15 -3.93 -8.21
CA GLN A 321 -11.08 -3.56 -9.30
C GLN A 321 -12.47 -4.16 -9.08
N LEU A 322 -12.54 -5.38 -8.51
CA LEU A 322 -13.76 -6.16 -8.35
C LEU A 322 -14.46 -5.89 -7.02
N CYS A 323 -13.73 -5.90 -5.91
CA CYS A 323 -14.20 -5.55 -4.57
C CYS A 323 -13.21 -4.62 -3.85
N PRO A 324 -13.28 -3.31 -4.13
CA PRO A 324 -12.41 -2.31 -3.54
C PRO A 324 -12.39 -2.37 -1.99
N GLY A 325 -11.19 -2.46 -1.42
CA GLY A 325 -10.95 -2.40 0.02
C GLY A 325 -11.43 -3.60 0.83
N LEU A 326 -11.85 -4.70 0.19
CA LEU A 326 -12.39 -5.88 0.87
C LEU A 326 -11.28 -6.87 1.27
N VAL A 327 -10.42 -7.25 0.33
CA VAL A 327 -9.43 -8.33 0.53
C VAL A 327 -8.07 -7.76 0.88
N SER A 328 -7.48 -8.18 2.00
CA SER A 328 -6.13 -7.76 2.41
C SER A 328 -5.04 -8.47 1.62
N CYS A 329 -3.87 -7.85 1.47
CA CYS A 329 -2.66 -8.53 1.00
C CYS A 329 -2.28 -9.70 1.91
N ALA A 330 -2.51 -9.58 3.23
CA ALA A 330 -2.30 -10.66 4.18
C ALA A 330 -3.16 -11.91 3.87
N ASP A 331 -4.43 -11.75 3.49
CA ASP A 331 -5.26 -12.88 3.05
C ASP A 331 -4.83 -13.42 1.68
N ILE A 332 -4.45 -12.55 0.74
CA ILE A 332 -3.94 -12.97 -0.57
C ILE A 332 -2.72 -13.89 -0.40
N ILE A 333 -1.78 -13.54 0.49
CA ILE A 333 -0.57 -14.34 0.74
C ILE A 333 -0.93 -15.76 1.19
N VAL A 334 -1.82 -15.93 2.17
CA VAL A 334 -2.14 -17.27 2.69
C VAL A 334 -2.97 -18.10 1.71
N ILE A 335 -3.89 -17.47 0.97
CA ILE A 335 -4.72 -18.14 -0.05
C ILE A 335 -3.84 -18.59 -1.22
N ALA A 336 -2.96 -17.70 -1.69
CA ALA A 336 -2.00 -18.02 -2.76
C ALA A 336 -1.02 -19.13 -2.32
N THR A 337 -0.58 -19.11 -1.06
CA THR A 337 0.27 -20.18 -0.50
C THR A 337 -0.43 -21.53 -0.53
N ARG A 338 -1.71 -21.62 -0.11
CA ARG A 338 -2.47 -22.87 -0.20
C ARG A 338 -2.66 -23.33 -1.64
N ALA A 339 -2.91 -22.42 -2.58
CA ALA A 339 -2.95 -22.77 -4.00
C ALA A 339 -1.59 -23.35 -4.47
N ALA A 340 -0.48 -22.76 -4.06
CA ALA A 340 0.86 -23.26 -4.39
C ALA A 340 1.13 -24.66 -3.80
N VAL A 341 0.68 -24.95 -2.58
CA VAL A 341 0.80 -26.28 -1.98
C VAL A 341 0.07 -27.34 -2.80
N VAL A 342 -1.16 -27.05 -3.23
CA VAL A 342 -1.95 -27.97 -4.07
C VAL A 342 -1.31 -28.18 -5.44
N LEU A 343 -0.80 -27.11 -6.06
CA LEU A 343 -0.06 -27.20 -7.33
C LEU A 343 1.21 -28.05 -7.21
N ALA A 344 1.83 -28.05 -6.02
CA ALA A 344 2.95 -28.91 -5.67
C ALA A 344 2.51 -30.30 -5.14
N GLN A 345 1.31 -30.78 -5.50
CA GLN A 345 0.78 -32.11 -5.15
C GLN A 345 0.58 -32.36 -3.63
N GLY A 346 0.62 -31.31 -2.82
CA GLY A 346 0.23 -31.38 -1.41
C GLY A 346 -1.29 -31.42 -1.23
N ASN A 347 -1.74 -31.84 -0.04
CA ASN A 347 -3.16 -31.83 0.29
C ASN A 347 -3.72 -30.41 0.39
N TRP A 348 -4.95 -30.25 -0.08
CA TRP A 348 -5.72 -29.04 0.19
C TRP A 348 -6.02 -28.92 1.69
N TYR A 349 -5.94 -27.71 2.22
CA TYR A 349 -6.32 -27.39 3.59
C TYR A 349 -7.10 -26.07 3.64
N ASN A 350 -7.94 -25.95 4.67
CA ASN A 350 -8.75 -24.76 4.89
C ASN A 350 -7.87 -23.54 5.11
N VAL A 351 -8.14 -22.45 4.39
CA VAL A 351 -7.55 -21.13 4.68
C VAL A 351 -8.61 -20.26 5.32
N GLU A 352 -8.41 -20.03 6.59
CA GLU A 352 -9.06 -19.01 7.37
C GLU A 352 -8.78 -17.62 6.74
N THR A 353 -9.81 -16.83 6.37
CA THR A 353 -9.70 -15.45 5.84
C THR A 353 -10.27 -14.36 6.76
N GLY A 354 -9.81 -13.12 6.64
CA GLY A 354 -10.25 -11.97 7.44
C GLY A 354 -9.10 -11.16 8.04
N ARG A 355 -7.86 -11.40 7.58
CA ARG A 355 -6.68 -10.67 8.03
C ARG A 355 -6.77 -9.22 7.58
N LYS A 356 -6.15 -8.33 8.35
CA LYS A 356 -5.90 -6.95 7.94
C LYS A 356 -4.44 -6.79 7.57
N ASP A 357 -4.18 -5.89 6.61
CA ASP A 357 -2.83 -5.48 6.28
C ASP A 357 -2.21 -4.72 7.45
N GLY A 358 -0.96 -5.06 7.76
CA GLY A 358 -0.16 -4.29 8.71
C GLY A 358 0.26 -2.95 8.11
N TYR A 359 0.35 -1.92 8.94
CA TYR A 359 0.82 -0.58 8.55
C TYR A 359 2.27 -0.32 8.97
N PHE A 360 2.90 -1.29 9.63
CA PHE A 360 4.26 -1.21 10.13
C PHE A 360 5.08 -2.36 9.57
N SER A 361 6.35 -2.09 9.25
CA SER A 361 7.29 -3.08 8.74
C SER A 361 8.68 -2.76 9.27
N SER A 362 9.39 -3.76 9.79
CA SER A 362 10.67 -3.53 10.44
C SER A 362 11.62 -4.69 10.21
N ILE A 363 12.79 -4.37 9.66
CA ILE A 363 13.93 -5.28 9.54
C ILE A 363 14.32 -5.87 10.90
N THR A 364 14.27 -5.08 11.97
CA THR A 364 14.58 -5.55 13.32
C THR A 364 13.57 -6.57 13.82
N GLU A 365 12.29 -6.44 13.45
CA GLU A 365 11.29 -7.44 13.81
C GLU A 365 11.51 -8.73 13.04
N ALA A 366 11.87 -8.66 11.76
CA ALA A 366 12.20 -9.82 10.95
C ALA A 366 13.38 -10.60 11.55
N GLU A 367 14.53 -9.92 11.78
CA GLU A 367 15.73 -10.56 12.33
C GLU A 367 15.56 -11.06 13.76
N LYS A 368 14.65 -10.46 14.54
CA LYS A 368 14.33 -10.92 15.89
C LYS A 368 13.44 -12.17 15.90
N ASN A 369 12.51 -12.28 14.94
CA ASN A 369 11.43 -13.27 14.99
C ASN A 369 11.60 -14.44 14.01
N LEU A 370 12.52 -14.37 13.06
CA LEU A 370 12.81 -15.45 12.12
C LEU A 370 14.00 -16.30 12.62
N PRO A 371 13.92 -17.65 12.53
CA PRO A 371 15.01 -18.51 12.98
C PRO A 371 16.22 -18.43 12.02
N PRO A 372 17.45 -18.18 12.51
CA PRO A 372 18.65 -18.31 11.70
C PRO A 372 18.94 -19.79 11.39
N PRO A 373 19.67 -20.11 10.30
CA PRO A 373 19.95 -21.49 9.90
C PRO A 373 20.82 -22.27 10.90
N THR A 374 21.48 -21.58 11.83
CA THR A 374 22.36 -22.13 12.88
C THR A 374 21.65 -22.30 14.23
N ILE A 375 20.34 -22.03 14.32
CA ILE A 375 19.57 -22.19 15.55
C ILE A 375 19.61 -23.64 16.05
N SER A 376 19.66 -23.84 17.37
CA SER A 376 19.52 -25.18 17.95
C SER A 376 18.05 -25.64 17.95
N VAL A 377 17.81 -26.96 17.95
CA VAL A 377 16.45 -27.53 18.00
C VAL A 377 15.66 -27.00 19.21
N SER A 378 16.28 -26.97 20.40
CA SER A 378 15.63 -26.48 21.62
C SER A 378 15.28 -24.99 21.55
N ASN A 379 16.13 -24.15 20.94
CA ASN A 379 15.85 -22.73 20.77
C ASN A 379 14.82 -22.47 19.67
N ALA A 380 14.81 -23.27 18.60
CA ALA A 380 13.77 -23.21 17.57
C ALA A 380 12.40 -23.55 18.15
N ILE A 381 12.30 -24.61 18.95
CA ILE A 381 11.07 -24.96 19.67
C ILE A 381 10.62 -23.82 20.58
N LYS A 382 11.53 -23.20 21.35
CA LYS A 382 11.21 -22.03 22.19
C LYS A 382 10.68 -20.85 21.36
N LEU A 383 11.29 -20.57 20.22
CA LEU A 383 10.85 -19.51 19.32
C LEU A 383 9.44 -19.78 18.77
N PHE A 384 9.17 -21.00 18.30
CA PHE A 384 7.85 -21.40 17.82
C PHE A 384 6.80 -21.37 18.94
N ASN A 385 7.13 -21.86 20.14
CA ASN A 385 6.27 -21.79 21.31
C ASN A 385 5.91 -20.33 21.67
N SER A 386 6.84 -19.38 21.51
CA SER A 386 6.56 -17.95 21.73
C SER A 386 5.52 -17.37 20.76
N LYS A 387 5.26 -18.06 19.64
CA LYS A 387 4.22 -17.75 18.66
C LYS A 387 2.97 -18.63 18.80
N GLY A 388 2.89 -19.44 19.87
CA GLY A 388 1.78 -20.37 20.09
C GLY A 388 1.82 -21.63 19.22
N LEU A 389 2.96 -21.91 18.58
CA LEU A 389 3.16 -23.10 17.75
C LEU A 389 3.87 -24.19 18.57
N SER A 390 3.40 -25.43 18.46
CA SER A 390 3.98 -26.57 19.18
C SER A 390 5.32 -27.03 18.59
N ALA A 391 6.04 -27.89 19.32
CA ALA A 391 7.21 -28.59 18.78
C ALA A 391 6.88 -29.43 17.53
N ASN A 392 5.66 -29.98 17.43
CA ASN A 392 5.23 -30.71 16.24
C ASN A 392 4.98 -29.76 15.07
N ASP A 393 4.40 -28.59 15.31
CA ASP A 393 4.25 -27.54 14.28
C ASP A 393 5.63 -27.08 13.78
N PHE A 394 6.62 -26.90 14.68
CA PHE A 394 8.00 -26.62 14.28
C PHE A 394 8.55 -27.66 13.29
N VAL A 395 8.46 -28.95 13.61
CA VAL A 395 8.97 -30.04 12.74
C VAL A 395 8.24 -30.05 11.40
N LEU A 396 6.92 -29.84 11.40
CA LEU A 396 6.09 -29.82 10.19
C LEU A 396 6.33 -28.59 9.32
N LEU A 397 6.48 -27.40 9.90
CA LEU A 397 6.66 -26.15 9.17
C LEU A 397 8.09 -26.00 8.64
N LEU A 398 9.10 -26.39 9.42
CA LEU A 398 10.48 -26.45 8.94
C LEU A 398 10.60 -27.50 7.82
N GLY A 399 10.20 -28.75 8.11
CA GLY A 399 10.38 -29.83 7.15
C GLY A 399 9.47 -29.71 5.93
N GLY A 400 8.20 -29.36 6.13
CA GLY A 400 7.25 -29.09 5.06
C GLY A 400 7.67 -27.92 4.17
N GLY A 401 8.23 -26.85 4.74
CA GLY A 401 8.82 -25.75 3.98
C GLY A 401 10.05 -26.16 3.15
N HIS A 402 10.75 -27.23 3.54
CA HIS A 402 11.92 -27.78 2.86
C HIS A 402 11.62 -28.98 1.95
N THR A 403 10.36 -29.42 1.84
CA THR A 403 9.93 -30.41 0.83
C THR A 403 10.05 -29.86 -0.58
N VAL A 404 9.88 -28.54 -0.73
CA VAL A 404 10.00 -27.83 -2.00
C VAL A 404 11.02 -26.71 -1.88
N GLY A 405 11.82 -26.54 -2.92
CA GLY A 405 12.73 -25.41 -3.04
C GLY A 405 14.20 -25.78 -3.04
N ALA A 406 15.02 -24.74 -3.09
CA ALA A 406 16.45 -24.85 -3.28
C ALA A 406 17.18 -23.81 -2.44
N ILE A 407 18.38 -24.16 -2.01
CA ILE A 407 19.25 -23.32 -1.21
C ILE A 407 20.60 -23.14 -1.87
N HIS A 408 21.08 -21.90 -1.84
CA HIS A 408 22.39 -21.55 -2.39
C HIS A 408 23.53 -22.15 -1.55
N CYS A 409 24.56 -22.63 -2.22
CA CYS A 409 25.75 -23.24 -1.61
C CYS A 409 26.34 -22.38 -0.48
N SER A 410 26.46 -21.07 -0.72
CA SER A 410 26.95 -20.08 0.26
C SER A 410 26.30 -20.14 1.64
N LYS A 411 25.09 -20.70 1.77
CA LYS A 411 24.39 -20.83 3.05
C LYS A 411 24.80 -22.04 3.88
N PHE A 412 25.54 -23.01 3.32
CA PHE A 412 25.94 -24.24 4.02
C PHE A 412 27.35 -24.73 3.68
N LEU A 413 28.19 -23.91 3.05
CA LEU A 413 29.59 -24.25 2.75
C LEU A 413 30.40 -24.66 3.99
N ASP A 414 30.14 -24.02 5.14
CA ASP A 414 30.79 -24.38 6.40
C ASP A 414 30.61 -25.88 6.71
N ARG A 415 29.38 -26.38 6.54
CA ARG A 415 29.01 -27.77 6.77
C ARG A 415 29.73 -28.76 5.86
N LEU A 416 30.16 -28.32 4.67
CA LEU A 416 30.88 -29.17 3.70
C LEU A 416 32.39 -29.21 3.93
N TYR A 417 32.96 -28.20 4.59
CA TYR A 417 34.40 -27.92 4.47
C TYR A 417 35.11 -27.46 5.74
N ASN A 418 34.40 -26.91 6.72
CA ASN A 418 34.98 -26.33 7.94
C ASN A 418 33.99 -26.40 9.11
N TYR A 419 33.24 -27.49 9.22
CA TYR A 419 32.16 -27.62 10.17
C TYR A 419 32.67 -27.34 11.58
N GLN A 420 32.10 -26.33 12.25
CA GLN A 420 32.51 -25.90 13.58
C GLN A 420 34.01 -25.57 13.70
N ASN A 421 34.60 -25.01 12.65
CA ASN A 421 36.02 -24.66 12.56
C ASN A 421 36.99 -25.85 12.68
N THR A 422 36.53 -27.06 12.37
CA THR A 422 37.37 -28.27 12.42
C THR A 422 38.28 -28.44 11.20
N GLY A 423 38.08 -27.65 10.14
CA GLY A 423 38.71 -27.85 8.83
C GLY A 423 38.19 -29.07 8.05
N THR A 424 37.14 -29.74 8.55
CA THR A 424 36.55 -30.95 7.97
C THR A 424 35.04 -30.80 7.77
N ALA A 425 34.41 -31.73 7.03
CA ALA A 425 32.97 -31.72 6.80
C ALA A 425 32.18 -32.19 8.05
N ASP A 426 30.90 -31.83 8.13
CA ASP A 426 29.99 -32.31 9.17
C ASP A 426 29.91 -33.86 9.14
N PRO A 427 30.33 -34.56 10.21
CA PRO A 427 30.36 -36.02 10.24
C PRO A 427 28.97 -36.66 10.24
N SER A 428 27.89 -35.90 10.50
CA SER A 428 26.52 -36.40 10.40
C SER A 428 26.00 -36.50 8.97
N MET A 429 26.68 -35.90 8.00
CA MET A 429 26.27 -35.93 6.60
C MET A 429 26.61 -37.27 5.94
N ASN A 430 25.66 -37.82 5.20
CA ASN A 430 25.86 -39.02 4.40
C ASN A 430 27.04 -38.84 3.43
N SER A 431 27.95 -39.82 3.38
CA SER A 431 29.21 -39.71 2.62
C SER A 431 29.01 -39.53 1.11
N ASN A 432 27.96 -40.13 0.54
CA ASN A 432 27.63 -39.95 -0.89
C ASN A 432 27.01 -38.57 -1.15
N THR A 433 26.14 -38.11 -0.26
CA THR A 433 25.58 -36.75 -0.31
C THR A 433 26.68 -35.70 -0.17
N LEU A 434 27.61 -35.87 0.75
CA LEU A 434 28.75 -34.98 0.93
C LEU A 434 29.57 -34.85 -0.36
N LYS A 435 29.93 -35.97 -0.99
CA LYS A 435 30.65 -35.97 -2.28
C LYS A 435 29.87 -35.23 -3.37
N SER A 436 28.57 -35.50 -3.49
CA SER A 436 27.69 -34.83 -4.45
C SER A 436 27.62 -33.32 -4.20
N PHE A 437 27.45 -32.91 -2.95
CA PHE A 437 27.40 -31.51 -2.56
C PHE A 437 28.74 -30.81 -2.79
N GLN A 438 29.88 -31.43 -2.48
CA GLN A 438 31.19 -30.83 -2.74
C GLN A 438 31.48 -30.66 -4.24
N GLN A 439 30.95 -31.55 -5.10
CA GLN A 439 31.02 -31.39 -6.55
C GLN A 439 30.17 -30.21 -7.04
N ARG A 440 28.95 -30.06 -6.50
CA ARG A 440 28.02 -29.00 -6.89
C ARG A 440 28.36 -27.65 -6.27
N CYS A 441 28.92 -27.65 -5.06
CA CYS A 441 29.20 -26.51 -4.21
C CYS A 441 30.69 -26.47 -3.85
N PRO A 442 31.60 -26.15 -4.80
CA PRO A 442 33.03 -26.10 -4.53
C PRO A 442 33.38 -25.01 -3.50
N ARG A 443 34.50 -25.17 -2.78
CA ARG A 443 35.04 -24.17 -1.81
C ARG A 443 35.16 -22.76 -2.39
N SER A 444 35.49 -22.67 -3.67
CA SER A 444 35.66 -21.43 -4.41
C SER A 444 35.02 -21.59 -5.79
N GLY A 445 34.31 -20.57 -6.26
CA GLY A 445 33.66 -20.57 -7.57
C GLY A 445 32.21 -20.08 -7.51
N SER A 446 31.41 -20.48 -8.50
CA SER A 446 30.02 -20.04 -8.64
C SER A 446 29.15 -20.53 -7.48
N ASN A 447 28.32 -19.62 -6.95
CA ASN A 447 27.33 -19.91 -5.90
C ASN A 447 26.12 -20.65 -6.48
N ASN A 448 26.31 -21.94 -6.78
CA ASN A 448 25.26 -22.85 -7.23
C ASN A 448 24.18 -23.04 -6.15
N PHE A 449 23.25 -23.96 -6.40
CA PHE A 449 22.23 -24.38 -5.43
C PHE A 449 22.05 -25.90 -5.42
N VAL A 450 21.44 -26.39 -4.35
CA VAL A 450 20.92 -27.76 -4.20
C VAL A 450 19.46 -27.70 -3.75
N TYR A 451 18.67 -28.71 -4.08
CA TYR A 451 17.31 -28.84 -3.55
C TYR A 451 17.34 -29.16 -2.06
N THR A 452 16.36 -28.69 -1.30
CA THR A 452 16.29 -28.98 0.14
C THR A 452 15.83 -30.41 0.43
N ASP A 453 14.96 -30.95 -0.43
CA ASP A 453 14.65 -32.39 -0.47
C ASP A 453 15.63 -33.12 -1.41
N GLN A 454 16.31 -34.12 -0.86
CA GLN A 454 17.29 -34.96 -1.56
C GLN A 454 16.71 -36.30 -2.05
N THR A 455 15.38 -36.43 -2.02
CA THR A 455 14.66 -37.58 -2.57
C THR A 455 14.35 -37.33 -4.05
N VAL A 456 14.83 -38.20 -4.93
CA VAL A 456 14.66 -38.08 -6.38
C VAL A 456 13.17 -38.09 -6.75
N GLY A 457 12.70 -37.06 -7.46
CA GLY A 457 11.32 -36.91 -7.91
C GLY A 457 10.38 -36.29 -6.87
N SER A 458 10.94 -35.81 -5.75
CA SER A 458 10.25 -35.21 -4.61
C SER A 458 10.53 -33.70 -4.48
N GLU A 459 11.60 -33.21 -5.10
CA GLU A 459 12.13 -31.84 -4.95
C GLU A 459 11.17 -30.70 -5.36
N PHE A 460 10.04 -31.04 -5.99
CA PHE A 460 8.97 -30.13 -6.40
C PHE A 460 7.60 -30.50 -5.80
N LYS A 461 7.57 -31.44 -4.84
CA LYS A 461 6.34 -31.96 -4.26
C LYS A 461 6.30 -31.68 -2.76
N VAL A 462 5.14 -31.27 -2.28
CA VAL A 462 4.87 -31.19 -0.85
C VAL A 462 4.47 -32.58 -0.36
N ASP A 463 5.48 -33.42 -0.10
CA ASP A 463 5.32 -34.79 0.40
C ASP A 463 6.32 -35.11 1.52
N ASN A 464 6.48 -36.38 1.92
CA ASN A 464 7.36 -36.77 3.02
C ASN A 464 8.82 -37.12 2.61
N GLY A 465 9.24 -36.82 1.38
CA GLY A 465 10.58 -37.06 0.87
C GLY A 465 11.67 -36.41 1.70
N PHE A 466 11.46 -35.16 2.13
CA PHE A 466 12.39 -34.45 3.01
C PHE A 466 12.71 -35.24 4.29
N TYR A 467 11.69 -35.79 4.96
CA TYR A 467 11.87 -36.56 6.20
C TYR A 467 12.60 -37.89 5.96
N LYS A 468 12.35 -38.54 4.82
CA LYS A 468 13.10 -39.74 4.39
C LYS A 468 14.57 -39.40 4.13
N ALA A 469 14.84 -38.27 3.49
CA ALA A 469 16.19 -37.80 3.20
C ALA A 469 17.00 -37.52 4.47
N ILE A 470 16.47 -36.72 5.40
CA ILE A 470 17.20 -36.39 6.64
C ILE A 470 17.39 -37.61 7.55
N SER A 471 16.48 -38.58 7.53
CA SER A 471 16.62 -39.86 8.24
C SER A 471 17.80 -40.70 7.72
N GLN A 472 18.27 -40.42 6.49
CA GLN A 472 19.42 -41.07 5.85
C GLN A 472 20.71 -40.25 5.93
N GLY A 473 20.74 -39.17 6.70
CA GLY A 473 21.89 -38.26 6.79
C GLY A 473 22.00 -37.28 5.62
N LYS A 474 20.94 -37.08 4.84
CA LYS A 474 20.97 -36.26 3.62
C LYS A 474 20.43 -34.84 3.81
N GLY A 475 20.31 -34.35 5.06
CA GLY A 475 19.91 -32.97 5.30
C GLY A 475 20.90 -31.98 4.69
N VAL A 476 20.41 -30.85 4.18
CA VAL A 476 21.25 -29.81 3.58
C VAL A 476 21.77 -28.87 4.66
N LEU A 477 20.87 -28.23 5.40
CA LEU A 477 21.22 -27.38 6.54
C LEU A 477 21.52 -28.22 7.77
N GLU A 478 22.29 -27.65 8.70
CA GLU A 478 22.58 -28.31 9.97
C GLU A 478 21.29 -28.55 10.76
N ILE A 479 20.42 -27.54 10.89
CA ILE A 479 19.15 -27.69 11.62
C ILE A 479 18.26 -28.79 11.02
N ASP A 480 18.24 -28.94 9.69
CA ASP A 480 17.50 -30.01 9.01
C ASP A 480 18.00 -31.39 9.42
N GLN A 481 19.31 -31.57 9.48
CA GLN A 481 19.88 -32.85 9.89
C GLN A 481 19.70 -33.09 11.39
N ARG A 482 19.78 -32.04 12.21
CA ARG A 482 19.66 -32.12 13.66
C ARG A 482 18.27 -32.57 14.10
N ILE A 483 17.20 -32.08 13.46
CA ILE A 483 15.83 -32.50 13.84
C ILE A 483 15.57 -34.01 13.67
N ALA A 484 16.33 -34.71 12.82
CA ALA A 484 16.24 -36.16 12.67
C ALA A 484 16.91 -36.95 13.81
N SER A 485 17.84 -36.32 14.54
CA SER A 485 18.66 -36.97 15.57
C SER A 485 18.37 -36.49 16.99
N ASP A 486 17.83 -35.29 17.15
CA ASP A 486 17.55 -34.66 18.44
C ASP A 486 16.44 -35.41 19.20
N SER A 487 16.61 -35.59 20.52
CA SER A 487 15.68 -36.36 21.35
C SER A 487 14.27 -35.77 21.39
N LEU A 488 14.12 -34.46 21.17
CA LEU A 488 12.83 -33.76 21.17
C LEU A 488 12.03 -33.99 19.88
N THR A 489 12.70 -34.27 18.76
CA THR A 489 12.06 -34.27 17.42
C THR A 489 12.23 -35.57 16.63
N LYS A 490 13.21 -36.42 16.96
CA LYS A 490 13.54 -37.65 16.20
C LYS A 490 12.34 -38.59 16.01
N ASN A 491 11.48 -38.70 17.02
CA ASN A 491 10.29 -39.57 16.94
C ASN A 491 9.27 -39.02 15.95
N SER A 492 9.06 -37.70 15.92
CA SER A 492 8.19 -37.04 14.96
C SER A 492 8.73 -37.18 13.53
N VAL A 493 10.03 -36.97 13.33
CA VAL A 493 10.69 -37.14 12.02
C VAL A 493 10.57 -38.59 11.54
N SER A 494 10.88 -39.56 12.40
CA SER A 494 10.76 -40.98 12.07
C SER A 494 9.33 -41.37 11.70
N ARG A 495 8.32 -40.83 12.39
CA ARG A 495 6.93 -41.05 12.03
C ARG A 495 6.66 -40.48 10.63
N LEU A 496 6.87 -39.18 10.43
CA LEU A 496 6.56 -38.49 9.16
C LEU A 496 7.26 -39.11 7.94
N ALA A 497 8.47 -39.65 8.10
CA ALA A 497 9.20 -40.32 7.04
C ALA A 497 8.52 -41.63 6.54
N TRP A 498 7.79 -42.32 7.42
CA TRP A 498 7.33 -43.70 7.17
C TRP A 498 5.81 -43.88 7.29
N THR A 499 5.07 -42.88 7.76
CA THR A 499 3.61 -42.88 7.80
C THR A 499 3.00 -41.98 6.72
N GLY A 500 1.74 -42.25 6.35
CA GLY A 500 0.99 -41.47 5.36
C GLY A 500 0.29 -40.23 5.92
N ASP A 501 0.68 -39.77 7.12
CA ASP A 501 0.01 -38.70 7.85
C ASP A 501 0.62 -37.30 7.61
N PHE A 502 1.78 -37.21 6.94
CA PHE A 502 2.46 -35.94 6.67
C PHE A 502 1.51 -34.91 6.03
N ALA A 503 0.82 -35.26 4.95
CA ALA A 503 0.04 -34.30 4.18
C ALA A 503 -1.09 -33.67 5.03
N THR A 504 -1.77 -34.48 5.85
CA THR A 504 -2.81 -33.99 6.78
C THR A 504 -2.21 -33.16 7.91
N GLN A 505 -1.11 -33.63 8.51
CA GLN A 505 -0.47 -32.91 9.60
C GLN A 505 0.13 -31.57 9.15
N PHE A 506 0.73 -31.52 7.96
CA PHE A 506 1.27 -30.31 7.37
C PHE A 506 0.18 -29.27 7.10
N GLY A 507 -0.96 -29.68 6.55
CA GLY A 507 -2.13 -28.80 6.40
C GLY A 507 -2.58 -28.19 7.73
N ASN A 508 -2.66 -28.99 8.80
CA ASN A 508 -2.99 -28.49 10.14
C ASN A 508 -1.95 -27.51 10.69
N ALA A 509 -0.66 -27.78 10.47
CA ALA A 509 0.42 -26.88 10.88
C ALA A 509 0.38 -25.55 10.11
N MET A 510 0.06 -25.57 8.81
CA MET A 510 -0.14 -24.36 7.99
C MET A 510 -1.34 -23.54 8.47
N ILE A 511 -2.43 -24.19 8.90
CA ILE A 511 -3.57 -23.52 9.53
C ILE A 511 -3.13 -22.82 10.83
N ASN A 512 -2.37 -23.52 11.67
CA ASN A 512 -1.84 -22.95 12.92
C ASN A 512 -0.91 -21.76 12.65
N LEU A 513 0.00 -21.87 11.67
CA LEU A 513 0.86 -20.77 11.24
C LEU A 513 0.03 -19.57 10.76
N GLY A 514 -1.03 -19.82 10.00
CA GLY A 514 -1.95 -18.80 9.50
C GLY A 514 -2.67 -18.00 10.59
N ARG A 515 -2.72 -18.50 11.84
CA ARG A 515 -3.33 -17.82 13.00
C ARG A 515 -2.35 -16.97 13.80
N VAL A 516 -1.05 -17.09 13.56
CA VAL A 516 -0.02 -16.36 14.32
C VAL A 516 -0.17 -14.86 14.10
N GLY A 517 -0.41 -14.12 15.18
CA GLY A 517 -0.34 -12.65 15.18
C GLY A 517 -1.38 -11.92 14.31
N VAL A 518 -2.51 -12.55 13.97
CA VAL A 518 -3.54 -11.96 13.09
C VAL A 518 -4.23 -10.76 13.75
N LEU A 519 -4.34 -9.65 13.00
CA LEU A 519 -5.08 -8.43 13.39
C LEU A 519 -6.58 -8.54 13.01
N THR A 520 -7.50 -8.56 13.99
CA THR A 520 -8.96 -8.65 13.78
C THR A 520 -9.72 -7.37 14.23
N GLN A 521 -11.06 -7.35 14.27
CA GLN A 521 -11.87 -6.17 14.63
C GLN A 521 -12.20 -6.20 16.13
N GLY A 522 -11.84 -5.14 16.88
CA GLY A 522 -12.19 -4.99 18.31
C GLY A 522 -11.09 -5.39 19.31
N GLN A 523 -10.06 -4.54 19.43
CA GLN A 523 -9.02 -4.50 20.47
C GLN A 523 -7.95 -5.61 20.54
N SER A 524 -6.78 -5.14 20.96
CA SER A 524 -5.56 -5.83 21.31
C SER A 524 -5.78 -7.14 22.07
N GLY A 525 -5.18 -8.23 21.57
CA GLY A 525 -4.73 -9.32 22.43
C GLY A 525 -5.68 -10.49 22.69
N GLY A 526 -6.61 -10.83 21.78
CA GLY A 526 -7.43 -12.05 21.92
C GLY A 526 -7.74 -12.73 20.59
N ILE A 527 -7.48 -14.04 20.52
CA ILE A 527 -7.81 -14.95 19.40
C ILE A 527 -9.35 -15.10 19.30
N VAL A 528 -9.83 -15.42 18.07
CA VAL A 528 -11.18 -15.88 17.61
C VAL A 528 -11.89 -14.84 16.70
N ALA A 529 -12.56 -15.14 15.58
CA ALA A 529 -12.72 -16.33 14.74
C ALA A 529 -12.44 -15.90 13.29
N VAL A 530 -11.60 -16.67 12.60
CA VAL A 530 -11.44 -16.53 11.17
C VAL A 530 -12.52 -17.39 10.50
N THR A 531 -13.20 -16.89 9.48
CA THR A 531 -14.31 -17.66 8.88
C THR A 531 -13.73 -18.86 8.12
N ILE A 532 -14.15 -20.07 8.50
CA ILE A 532 -13.83 -21.29 7.74
C ILE A 532 -14.75 -21.30 6.51
N SER A 533 -14.19 -21.04 5.33
CA SER A 533 -14.89 -21.28 4.06
C SER A 533 -14.74 -22.76 3.70
N ASN A 534 -15.79 -23.55 3.90
CA ASN A 534 -15.80 -25.01 3.71
C ASN A 534 -16.43 -25.45 2.37
N ASN A 535 -16.45 -24.61 1.32
CA ASN A 535 -17.05 -25.02 0.04
C ASN A 535 -16.21 -24.64 -1.18
N ALA A 536 -16.17 -25.59 -2.12
CA ALA A 536 -15.63 -25.47 -3.46
C ALA A 536 -16.12 -24.18 -4.12
N PHE A 537 -15.19 -23.45 -4.74
CA PHE A 537 -15.30 -22.08 -5.28
C PHE A 537 -14.83 -20.97 -4.31
N ASP A 538 -13.51 -20.84 -4.20
CA ASP A 538 -12.78 -19.57 -3.92
C ASP A 538 -13.10 -18.43 -4.95
N MET A 539 -14.20 -18.52 -5.70
CA MET A 539 -14.73 -17.49 -6.61
C MET A 539 -15.77 -16.57 -5.96
N ALA A 540 -16.02 -16.71 -4.66
CA ALA A 540 -16.87 -15.77 -3.91
C ALA A 540 -16.07 -14.66 -3.20
N ILE A 541 -14.82 -14.38 -3.61
CA ILE A 541 -13.98 -13.36 -2.97
C ILE A 541 -14.61 -11.96 -3.07
N CYS A 542 -15.45 -11.73 -4.08
CA CYS A 542 -16.38 -10.62 -4.14
C CYS A 542 -17.74 -11.24 -4.52
N ASN A 543 -18.77 -11.25 -3.66
CA ASN A 543 -20.10 -11.78 -4.02
C ASN A 543 -20.79 -10.92 -5.11
N ILE A 544 -20.31 -11.03 -6.35
CA ILE A 544 -20.97 -10.79 -7.64
C ILE A 544 -20.34 -11.78 -8.64
N ILE A 545 -20.84 -13.01 -8.66
CA ILE A 545 -21.37 -13.62 -9.89
C ILE A 545 -22.83 -13.92 -9.60
#